data_AF-D4DXT3-F1
#
_entry.id   AF-D4DXT3-F1
#
_cell.length_a   1.000
_cell.length_b   1.000
_cell.length_c   1.000
_cell.angle_alpha   90.00
_cell.angle_beta   90.00
_cell.angle_gamma   90.00
#
_symmetry.space_group_name_H-M   'P 1'
#
loop_
_entity.id
_entity.type
_entity.pdbx_description
1 polymer ?
#
loop_
_entity_poly.entity_id
_entity_poly.type
_entity_poly.pdbx_seq_one_letter_code
_entity_poly.pdbx_strand_id
1 'polypeptide(L)'
;MTKVSDSHDREAFPTGEPVNISRRRFLLGAAGTMAGALVLGFGLPVRQVRAQTPGNHAAPGTHVPAFLEIRPDNTIRLQSPFIEGGQGIFTGMAQIVGEELDAEPMSFIVENAPPDAEYTVMENGLRITGGSMSVRMSYSTMRRLGALARHMLLQAAASQLGVPLDTLTTEPGRVIHQASGRSLRYGQLAPRATRAAGNSRRGQWNCRCQMLPA
;
A
#
# COMPACT_ATOMS: atom_id res chain seq x y z
N MET A 1 -53.05 71.55 8.51
CA MET A 1 -52.69 71.34 7.11
C MET A 1 -51.18 71.40 7.03
N THR A 2 -50.50 70.26 7.20
CA THR A 2 -49.03 70.21 7.20
C THR A 2 -48.62 68.98 6.41
N LYS A 3 -47.97 69.23 5.27
CA LYS A 3 -47.49 68.24 4.30
C LYS A 3 -46.46 67.32 4.97
N VAL A 4 -46.66 66.01 4.86
CA VAL A 4 -45.61 65.00 5.01
C VAL A 4 -44.93 64.89 3.64
N SER A 5 -43.68 65.31 3.56
CA SER A 5 -42.81 65.12 2.40
C SER A 5 -42.06 63.80 2.58
N ASP A 6 -42.38 62.84 1.72
CA ASP A 6 -41.71 61.56 1.56
C ASP A 6 -40.42 61.76 0.74
N SER A 7 -39.27 61.59 1.37
CA SER A 7 -37.96 61.62 0.71
C SER A 7 -37.43 60.19 0.59
N HIS A 8 -37.65 59.59 -0.59
CA HIS A 8 -37.00 58.34 -0.98
C HIS A 8 -35.56 58.63 -1.45
N ASP A 9 -34.60 58.60 -0.52
CA ASP A 9 -33.18 58.54 -0.86
C ASP A 9 -32.81 57.08 -1.13
N ARG A 10 -32.81 56.69 -2.42
CA ARG A 10 -32.22 55.43 -2.88
C ARG A 10 -30.70 55.63 -2.96
N GLU A 11 -29.97 55.17 -1.97
CA GLU A 11 -28.52 55.02 -2.07
C GLU A 11 -28.17 54.06 -3.21
N ALA A 12 -27.54 54.58 -4.25
CA ALA A 12 -26.97 53.79 -5.33
C ALA A 12 -25.74 53.05 -4.79
N PHE A 13 -25.74 51.72 -4.84
CA PHE A 13 -24.56 50.92 -4.54
C PHE A 13 -23.45 51.26 -5.55
N PRO A 14 -22.24 51.65 -5.11
CA PRO A 14 -21.15 51.94 -6.02
C PRO A 14 -20.76 50.64 -6.73
N THR A 15 -21.03 50.56 -8.04
CA THR A 15 -20.51 49.51 -8.92
C THR A 15 -19.01 49.74 -9.12
N GLY A 16 -18.22 49.35 -8.12
CA GLY A 16 -16.77 49.32 -8.22
C GLY A 16 -16.33 48.25 -9.22
N GLU A 17 -15.47 48.63 -10.16
CA GLU A 17 -14.77 47.73 -11.08
C GLU A 17 -14.18 46.51 -10.32
N PRO A 18 -14.27 45.29 -10.86
CA PRO A 18 -13.76 44.10 -10.19
C PRO A 18 -12.25 44.19 -9.99
N VAL A 19 -11.84 44.30 -8.73
CA VAL A 19 -10.43 44.34 -8.34
C VAL A 19 -9.78 42.99 -8.66
N ASN A 20 -8.82 42.99 -9.59
CA ASN A 20 -8.02 41.81 -9.90
C ASN A 20 -7.01 41.53 -8.77
N ILE A 21 -7.39 40.67 -7.84
CA ILE A 21 -6.53 40.24 -6.74
C ILE A 21 -5.64 39.08 -7.21
N SER A 22 -4.45 39.43 -7.70
CA SER A 22 -3.39 38.44 -7.90
C SER A 22 -2.79 38.04 -6.55
N ARG A 23 -2.64 36.72 -6.32
CA ARG A 23 -1.99 36.15 -5.12
C ARG A 23 -0.63 36.78 -4.83
N ARG A 24 0.08 37.24 -5.87
CA ARG A 24 1.39 37.90 -5.77
C ARG A 24 1.30 39.28 -5.10
N ARG A 25 0.22 40.03 -5.35
CA ARG A 25 -0.01 41.35 -4.74
C ARG A 25 -0.43 41.24 -3.27
N PHE A 26 -1.19 40.20 -2.91
CA PHE A 26 -1.51 39.92 -1.51
C PHE A 26 -0.27 39.55 -0.69
N LEU A 27 0.60 38.69 -1.24
CA LEU A 27 1.85 38.30 -0.59
C LEU A 27 2.85 39.46 -0.45
N LEU A 28 2.89 40.37 -1.42
CA LEU A 28 3.71 41.59 -1.34
C LEU A 28 3.09 42.65 -0.41
N GLY A 29 1.76 42.71 -0.31
CA GLY A 29 1.04 43.60 0.61
C GLY A 29 1.15 43.21 2.08
N ALA A 30 1.31 41.90 2.37
CA ALA A 30 1.55 41.41 3.73
C ALA A 30 2.91 41.84 4.31
N ALA A 31 3.83 42.34 3.48
CA ALA A 31 5.14 42.84 3.90
C ALA A 31 5.17 44.36 4.17
N GLY A 32 4.06 45.08 4.00
CA GLY A 32 4.03 46.55 4.09
C GLY A 32 2.83 47.09 4.87
N THR A 33 3.08 47.45 6.14
CA THR A 33 2.37 48.49 6.91
C THR A 33 0.84 48.41 7.01
N MET A 34 0.34 47.48 7.83
CA MET A 34 -0.77 47.77 8.76
C MET A 34 -0.41 47.16 10.11
N ALA A 35 -0.42 47.98 11.16
CA ALA A 35 -0.09 47.57 12.51
C ALA A 35 -1.00 46.40 12.95
N GLY A 36 -0.41 45.23 13.27
CA GLY A 36 -1.09 44.19 14.04
C GLY A 36 -1.09 42.75 13.52
N ALA A 37 -0.43 42.40 12.40
CA ALA A 37 -0.42 41.00 11.94
C ALA A 37 0.86 40.25 12.38
N LEU A 38 0.74 39.33 13.33
CA LEU A 38 1.73 38.26 13.54
C LEU A 38 1.50 37.19 12.46
N VAL A 39 2.36 37.18 11.44
CA VAL A 39 2.33 36.14 10.40
C VAL A 39 3.24 35.00 10.82
N LEU A 40 2.64 33.89 11.26
CA LEU A 40 3.34 32.61 11.49
C LEU A 40 3.46 31.86 10.16
N GLY A 41 4.61 32.00 9.51
CA GLY A 41 4.97 31.18 8.35
C GLY A 41 5.77 29.95 8.77
N PHE A 42 5.31 28.76 8.40
CA PHE A 42 6.11 27.53 8.47
C PHE A 42 6.47 27.09 7.05
N GLY A 43 7.76 27.11 6.73
CA GLY A 43 8.29 26.52 5.51
C GLY A 43 8.54 25.03 5.73
N LEU A 44 7.98 24.19 4.88
CA LEU A 44 8.45 22.81 4.75
C LEU A 44 9.82 22.86 4.05
N PRO A 45 10.92 22.40 4.66
CA PRO A 45 12.17 22.29 3.94
C PRO A 45 11.96 21.24 2.84
N VAL A 46 11.85 21.69 1.59
CA VAL A 46 11.87 20.81 0.44
C VAL A 46 13.29 20.29 0.32
N ARG A 47 13.58 19.18 1.01
CA ARG A 47 14.87 18.51 0.95
C ARG A 47 15.09 18.07 -0.49
N GLN A 48 16.13 18.61 -1.13
CA GLN A 48 16.57 18.10 -2.42
C GLN A 48 16.87 16.60 -2.27
N VAL A 49 16.16 15.79 -3.06
CA VAL A 49 16.42 14.36 -3.16
C VAL A 49 17.81 14.20 -3.76
N ARG A 50 18.80 13.87 -2.93
CA ARG A 50 20.06 13.32 -3.44
C ARG A 50 19.73 11.97 -4.03
N ALA A 51 19.96 11.82 -5.33
CA ALA A 51 19.89 10.52 -5.99
C ALA A 51 20.81 9.56 -5.22
N GLN A 52 20.22 8.61 -4.51
CA GLN A 52 20.95 7.49 -3.98
C GLN A 52 21.35 6.65 -5.19
N THR A 53 22.61 6.20 -5.22
CA THR A 53 23.04 5.11 -6.10
C THR A 53 21.96 4.04 -6.08
N PRO A 54 21.53 3.46 -7.23
CA PRO A 54 20.54 2.41 -7.22
C PRO A 54 21.12 1.22 -6.47
N GLY A 55 20.89 1.20 -5.15
CA GLY A 55 21.01 0.01 -4.35
C GLY A 55 20.06 -0.99 -4.98
N ASN A 56 20.48 -2.25 -5.01
CA ASN A 56 19.68 -3.37 -5.47
C ASN A 56 18.51 -3.57 -4.47
N HIS A 57 17.57 -2.62 -4.45
CA HIS A 57 16.38 -2.67 -3.63
C HIS A 57 15.48 -3.71 -4.26
N ALA A 58 15.20 -4.77 -3.50
CA ALA A 58 14.22 -5.76 -3.92
C ALA A 58 12.92 -5.05 -4.30
N ALA A 59 12.27 -5.50 -5.37
CA ALA A 59 11.02 -4.88 -5.78
C ALA A 59 10.01 -4.88 -4.60
N PRO A 60 9.19 -3.83 -4.44
CA PRO A 60 8.22 -3.76 -3.35
C PRO A 60 7.38 -5.03 -3.24
N GLY A 61 7.04 -5.43 -2.02
CA GLY A 61 6.20 -6.61 -1.76
C GLY A 61 6.84 -7.96 -2.06
N THR A 62 8.14 -8.03 -2.38
CA THR A 62 8.81 -9.32 -2.67
C THR A 62 9.35 -10.04 -1.44
N HIS A 63 9.55 -9.33 -0.31
CA HIS A 63 10.00 -9.95 0.93
C HIS A 63 8.81 -10.53 1.71
N VAL A 64 8.31 -11.68 1.26
CA VAL A 64 7.12 -12.35 1.83
C VAL A 64 7.12 -12.43 3.36
N PRO A 65 8.20 -12.87 4.05
CA PRO A 65 8.20 -12.97 5.52
C PRO A 65 7.98 -11.67 6.29
N ALA A 66 8.18 -10.50 5.68
CA ALA A 66 7.86 -9.23 6.32
C ALA A 66 6.35 -8.95 6.35
N PHE A 67 5.62 -9.46 5.35
CA PHE A 67 4.20 -9.21 5.21
C PHE A 67 3.35 -10.35 5.77
N LEU A 68 3.79 -11.59 5.57
CA LEU A 68 2.99 -12.78 5.84
C LEU A 68 3.68 -13.72 6.81
N GLU A 69 2.92 -14.15 7.82
CA GLU A 69 3.27 -15.23 8.70
C GLU A 69 2.12 -16.25 8.70
N ILE A 70 2.41 -17.48 8.28
CA ILE A 70 1.45 -18.58 8.32
C ILE A 70 1.75 -19.42 9.55
N ARG A 71 0.79 -19.48 10.47
CA ARG A 71 0.90 -20.23 11.72
C ARG A 71 0.62 -21.72 11.51
N PRO A 72 1.07 -22.60 12.43
CA PRO A 72 0.85 -24.06 12.31
C PRO A 72 -0.62 -24.49 12.21
N ASP A 73 -1.55 -23.68 12.73
CA ASP A 73 -2.99 -23.88 12.66
C ASP A 73 -3.65 -23.48 11.32
N ASN A 74 -2.86 -22.94 10.37
CA ASN A 74 -3.26 -22.29 9.11
C ASN A 74 -3.77 -20.84 9.23
N THR A 75 -3.73 -20.21 10.41
CA THR A 75 -4.03 -18.78 10.50
C THR A 75 -2.92 -17.96 9.82
N ILE A 76 -3.31 -16.98 9.02
CA ILE A 76 -2.40 -16.15 8.23
C ILE A 76 -2.39 -14.74 8.81
N ARG A 77 -1.27 -14.33 9.40
CA ARG A 77 -1.08 -12.95 9.83
C ARG A 77 -0.57 -12.12 8.67
N LEU A 78 -1.28 -11.05 8.31
CA LEU A 78 -0.89 -10.10 7.27
C LEU A 78 -0.57 -8.74 7.89
N GLN A 79 0.66 -8.28 7.69
CA GLN A 79 1.09 -6.93 8.03
C GLN A 79 0.65 -5.97 6.91
N SER A 80 -0.41 -5.21 7.17
CA SER A 80 -0.94 -4.21 6.26
C SER A 80 -0.07 -2.95 6.25
N PRO A 81 0.37 -2.47 5.08
CA PRO A 81 1.09 -1.20 4.96
C PRO A 81 0.17 0.02 5.18
N PHE A 82 -1.15 -0.16 5.12
CA PHE A 82 -2.16 0.89 5.23
C PHE A 82 -2.89 0.84 6.56
N ILE A 83 -3.37 1.99 7.03
CA ILE A 83 -4.07 2.15 8.30
C ILE A 83 -5.56 1.90 8.11
N GLU A 84 -6.14 1.01 8.91
CA GLU A 84 -7.58 0.83 8.98
C GLU A 84 -8.25 1.95 9.80
N GLY A 85 -9.30 2.54 9.23
CA GLY A 85 -10.08 3.62 9.83
C GLY A 85 -11.59 3.49 9.60
N GLY A 86 -12.06 2.32 9.15
CA GLY A 86 -13.47 2.01 8.85
C GLY A 86 -13.79 1.84 7.36
N GLN A 87 -12.82 2.08 6.47
CA GLN A 87 -12.98 1.91 5.03
C GLN A 87 -12.86 0.46 4.56
N GLY A 88 -12.37 -0.45 5.42
CA GLY A 88 -12.22 -1.86 5.10
C GLY A 88 -10.97 -2.18 4.28
N ILE A 89 -9.88 -1.43 4.47
CA ILE A 89 -8.61 -1.69 3.77
C ILE A 89 -8.00 -3.01 4.23
N PHE A 90 -8.18 -3.42 5.49
CA PHE A 90 -7.70 -4.72 5.97
C PHE A 90 -8.40 -5.87 5.26
N THR A 91 -9.73 -5.82 5.16
CA THR A 91 -10.52 -6.80 4.42
C THR A 91 -10.09 -6.86 2.96
N GLY A 92 -9.95 -5.71 2.30
CA GLY A 92 -9.52 -5.65 0.90
C GLY A 92 -8.12 -6.23 0.69
N MET A 93 -7.16 -5.92 1.58
CA MET A 93 -5.81 -6.48 1.49
C MET A 93 -5.80 -8.00 1.72
N ALA A 94 -6.57 -8.51 2.68
CA ALA A 94 -6.72 -9.95 2.90
C ALA A 94 -7.31 -10.67 1.69
N GLN A 95 -8.32 -10.09 1.02
CA GLN A 95 -8.90 -10.65 -0.19
C GLN A 95 -7.90 -10.68 -1.34
N ILE A 96 -7.24 -9.54 -1.64
CA ILE A 96 -6.27 -9.43 -2.74
C ILE A 96 -5.12 -10.43 -2.57
N VAL A 97 -4.57 -10.53 -1.36
CA VAL A 97 -3.45 -11.44 -1.08
C VAL A 97 -3.95 -12.89 -1.00
N GLY A 98 -5.11 -13.12 -0.40
CA GLY A 98 -5.72 -14.44 -0.20
C GLY A 98 -6.09 -15.13 -1.51
N GLU A 99 -6.64 -14.41 -2.47
CA GLU A 99 -6.95 -14.94 -3.81
C GLU A 99 -5.68 -15.46 -4.51
N GLU A 100 -4.58 -14.71 -4.45
CA GLU A 100 -3.32 -15.12 -5.05
C GLU A 100 -2.58 -16.19 -4.24
N LEU A 101 -2.75 -16.19 -2.92
CA LEU A 101 -2.21 -17.24 -2.04
C LEU A 101 -3.00 -18.55 -2.13
N ASP A 102 -4.21 -18.52 -2.69
CA ASP A 102 -5.20 -19.59 -2.61
C ASP A 102 -5.48 -19.95 -1.14
N ALA A 103 -6.00 -18.97 -0.40
CA ALA A 103 -6.35 -19.07 1.01
C ALA A 103 -7.68 -18.37 1.29
N GLU A 104 -8.47 -18.94 2.19
CA GLU A 104 -9.76 -18.37 2.57
C GLU A 104 -9.55 -17.00 3.24
N PRO A 105 -10.30 -15.95 2.86
CA PRO A 105 -10.17 -14.62 3.48
C PRO A 105 -10.35 -14.65 5.01
N MET A 106 -11.21 -15.54 5.51
CA MET A 106 -11.47 -15.69 6.95
C MET A 106 -10.30 -16.31 7.73
N SER A 107 -9.30 -16.86 7.05
CA SER A 107 -8.08 -17.35 7.70
C SER A 107 -7.09 -16.22 8.06
N PHE A 108 -7.35 -14.99 7.60
CA PHE A 108 -6.46 -13.87 7.80
C PHE A 108 -6.72 -13.12 9.12
N ILE A 109 -5.64 -12.79 9.82
CA ILE A 109 -5.58 -11.75 10.86
C ILE A 109 -4.72 -10.62 10.31
N VAL A 110 -5.34 -9.46 10.08
CA VAL A 110 -4.63 -8.30 9.51
C VAL A 110 -4.28 -7.32 10.62
N GLU A 111 -3.02 -6.90 10.65
CA GLU A 111 -2.49 -5.95 11.62
C GLU A 111 -1.78 -4.81 10.88
N ASN A 112 -1.63 -3.66 11.51
CA ASN A 112 -0.82 -2.58 10.95
C ASN A 112 0.66 -2.94 10.98
N ALA A 113 1.33 -2.82 9.83
CA ALA A 113 2.76 -3.00 9.71
C ALA A 113 3.54 -1.87 10.43
N PRO A 114 4.73 -2.17 10.98
CA PRO A 114 5.62 -1.14 11.53
C PRO A 114 6.05 -0.13 10.46
N PRO A 115 6.55 1.06 10.82
CA PRO A 115 6.86 2.16 9.90
C PRO A 115 8.15 1.96 9.08
N ASP A 116 8.42 0.73 8.63
CA ASP A 116 9.63 0.40 7.86
C ASP A 116 9.46 0.60 6.36
N ALA A 117 10.58 0.87 5.68
CA ALA A 117 10.62 1.11 4.23
C ALA A 117 10.12 -0.10 3.41
N GLU A 118 10.24 -1.29 3.96
CA GLU A 118 9.77 -2.56 3.39
C GLU A 118 8.28 -2.54 3.01
N TYR A 119 7.48 -1.79 3.76
CA TYR A 119 6.04 -1.68 3.57
C TYR A 119 5.63 -0.55 2.62
N THR A 120 6.58 0.03 1.89
CA THR A 120 6.32 1.02 0.84
C THR A 120 5.92 0.30 -0.45
N VAL A 121 4.65 -0.08 -0.53
CA VAL A 121 4.12 -0.95 -1.60
C VAL A 121 3.45 -0.22 -2.76
N MET A 122 3.22 1.10 -2.63
CA MET A 122 2.58 1.86 -3.68
C MET A 122 3.55 2.09 -4.85
N GLU A 123 3.05 1.98 -6.07
CA GLU A 123 3.84 2.16 -7.31
C GLU A 123 4.47 3.55 -7.43
N ASN A 124 3.88 4.55 -6.76
CA ASN A 124 4.44 5.91 -6.66
C ASN A 124 5.48 6.09 -5.55
N GLY A 125 5.86 5.02 -4.85
CA GLY A 125 6.87 5.04 -3.78
C GLY A 125 6.40 5.69 -2.48
N LEU A 126 5.09 5.93 -2.32
CA LEU A 126 4.53 6.45 -1.07
C LEU A 126 3.99 5.31 -0.20
N ARG A 127 3.82 5.61 1.09
CA ARG A 127 3.02 4.82 2.01
C ARG A 127 2.04 5.75 2.71
N ILE A 128 0.81 5.76 2.21
CA ILE A 128 -0.25 6.65 2.71
C ILE A 128 -1.60 5.94 2.65
N THR A 129 -2.45 6.23 3.63
CA THR A 129 -3.87 5.92 3.58
C THR A 129 -4.64 7.21 3.36
N GLY A 130 -5.04 7.45 2.12
CA GLY A 130 -5.66 8.72 1.71
C GLY A 130 -5.81 8.80 0.20
N GLY A 131 -6.63 9.77 -0.26
CA GLY A 131 -6.87 10.01 -1.68
C GLY A 131 -7.42 8.81 -2.45
N SER A 132 -7.99 7.81 -1.74
CA SER A 132 -8.39 6.50 -2.29
C SER A 132 -7.26 5.74 -3.00
N MET A 133 -6.00 5.98 -2.61
CA MET A 133 -4.83 5.45 -3.31
C MET A 133 -4.41 4.06 -2.86
N SER A 134 -4.77 3.61 -1.64
CA SER A 134 -4.23 2.39 -1.03
C SER A 134 -4.34 1.17 -1.93
N VAL A 135 -5.56 0.77 -2.33
CA VAL A 135 -5.75 -0.34 -3.28
C VAL A 135 -5.22 0.02 -4.67
N ARG A 136 -5.61 1.19 -5.21
CA ARG A 136 -5.33 1.56 -6.60
C ARG A 136 -3.85 1.56 -6.95
N MET A 137 -2.99 1.94 -6.00
CA MET A 137 -1.56 2.07 -6.23
C MET A 137 -0.75 0.87 -5.74
N SER A 138 -1.35 -0.10 -5.03
CA SER A 138 -0.62 -1.27 -4.51
C SER A 138 -1.19 -2.61 -4.96
N TYR A 139 -2.27 -2.63 -5.73
CA TYR A 139 -2.97 -3.86 -6.13
C TYR A 139 -2.01 -4.88 -6.77
N SER A 140 -1.20 -4.45 -7.74
CA SER A 140 -0.22 -5.30 -8.44
C SER A 140 0.83 -5.86 -7.47
N THR A 141 1.37 -5.02 -6.59
CA THR A 141 2.36 -5.37 -5.56
C THR A 141 1.81 -6.41 -4.59
N MET A 142 0.59 -6.20 -4.09
CA MET A 142 -0.03 -7.10 -3.10
C MET A 142 -0.47 -8.43 -3.72
N ARG A 143 -0.91 -8.44 -4.98
CA ARG A 143 -1.14 -9.69 -5.72
C ARG A 143 0.14 -10.50 -5.87
N ARG A 144 1.21 -9.84 -6.29
CA ARG A 144 2.53 -10.47 -6.43
C ARG A 144 3.01 -11.07 -5.12
N LEU A 145 2.80 -10.37 -4.00
CA LEU A 145 3.11 -10.88 -2.66
C LEU A 145 2.41 -12.22 -2.39
N GLY A 146 1.10 -12.32 -2.63
CA GLY A 146 0.33 -13.55 -2.47
C GLY A 146 0.83 -14.69 -3.37
N ALA A 147 1.06 -14.39 -4.65
CA ALA A 147 1.56 -15.38 -5.61
C ALA A 147 2.96 -15.89 -5.27
N LEU A 148 3.85 -15.02 -4.78
CA LEU A 148 5.18 -15.40 -4.31
C LEU A 148 5.09 -16.30 -3.07
N ALA A 149 4.22 -15.97 -2.12
CA ALA A 149 3.99 -16.80 -0.95
C ALA A 149 3.46 -18.20 -1.34
N ARG A 150 2.51 -18.29 -2.29
CA ARG A 150 2.03 -19.56 -2.84
C ARG A 150 3.14 -20.37 -3.47
N HIS A 151 3.99 -19.73 -4.28
CA HIS A 151 5.12 -20.38 -4.92
C HIS A 151 6.12 -20.96 -3.90
N MET A 152 6.43 -20.21 -2.84
CA MET A 152 7.30 -20.69 -1.75
C MET A 152 6.73 -21.93 -1.05
N LEU A 153 5.41 -22.00 -0.87
CA LEU A 153 4.72 -23.16 -0.28
C LEU A 153 4.76 -24.36 -1.21
N LEU A 154 4.54 -24.17 -2.52
CA LEU A 154 4.67 -25.22 -3.54
C LEU A 154 6.09 -25.78 -3.58
N GLN A 155 7.12 -24.93 -3.53
CA GLN A 155 8.51 -25.37 -3.46
C GLN A 155 8.79 -26.19 -2.19
N ALA A 156 8.29 -25.73 -1.03
CA ALA A 156 8.45 -26.46 0.22
C ALA A 156 7.75 -27.83 0.18
N ALA A 157 6.57 -27.91 -0.44
CA ALA A 157 5.85 -29.15 -0.63
C ALA A 157 6.58 -30.09 -1.60
N ALA A 158 7.05 -29.59 -2.74
CA ALA A 158 7.84 -30.37 -3.71
C ALA A 158 9.06 -31.00 -3.05
N SER A 159 9.82 -30.21 -2.27
CA SER A 159 10.96 -30.69 -1.51
C SER A 159 10.58 -31.72 -0.44
N GLN A 160 9.48 -31.51 0.27
CA GLN A 160 9.02 -32.43 1.32
C GLN A 160 8.47 -33.75 0.77
N LEU A 161 7.81 -33.70 -0.38
CA LEU A 161 7.18 -34.87 -1.03
C LEU A 161 8.14 -35.61 -1.96
N GLY A 162 9.23 -34.95 -2.40
CA GLY A 162 10.17 -35.49 -3.38
C GLY A 162 9.58 -35.56 -4.80
N VAL A 163 8.71 -34.61 -5.16
CA VAL A 163 7.98 -34.59 -6.44
C VAL A 163 8.26 -33.29 -7.21
N PRO A 164 8.16 -33.29 -8.55
CA PRO A 164 8.31 -32.09 -9.36
C PRO A 164 7.25 -31.01 -9.02
N LEU A 165 7.63 -29.73 -9.09
CA LEU A 165 6.75 -28.62 -8.68
C LEU A 165 5.49 -28.50 -9.54
N ASP A 166 5.59 -28.80 -10.84
CA ASP A 166 4.49 -28.76 -11.81
C ASP A 166 3.43 -29.87 -11.59
N THR A 167 3.74 -30.86 -10.75
CA THR A 167 2.76 -31.89 -10.33
C THR A 167 1.89 -31.46 -9.14
N LEU A 168 2.18 -30.30 -8.56
CA LEU A 168 1.49 -29.75 -7.40
C LEU A 168 0.50 -28.67 -7.82
N THR A 169 -0.68 -28.70 -7.20
CA THR A 169 -1.66 -27.62 -7.26
C THR A 169 -1.99 -27.14 -5.85
N THR A 170 -2.75 -26.06 -5.75
CA THR A 170 -3.29 -25.58 -4.47
C THR A 170 -4.81 -25.74 -4.43
N GLU A 171 -5.31 -25.78 -3.21
CA GLU A 171 -6.69 -25.50 -2.82
C GLU A 171 -6.61 -24.57 -1.60
N PRO A 172 -7.71 -23.92 -1.18
CA PRO A 172 -7.68 -22.98 -0.07
C PRO A 172 -6.93 -23.50 1.17
N GLY A 173 -5.78 -22.89 1.46
CA GLY A 173 -4.94 -23.18 2.63
C GLY A 173 -4.13 -24.49 2.58
N ARG A 174 -3.99 -25.14 1.41
CA ARG A 174 -3.24 -26.40 1.25
C ARG A 174 -2.64 -26.61 -0.14
N VAL A 175 -1.58 -27.41 -0.19
CA VAL A 175 -0.98 -27.94 -1.43
C VAL A 175 -1.47 -29.36 -1.65
N ILE A 176 -1.84 -29.70 -2.89
CA ILE A 176 -2.32 -31.02 -3.31
C ILE A 176 -1.35 -31.61 -4.33
N HIS A 177 -0.96 -32.88 -4.14
CA HIS A 177 -0.29 -33.67 -5.18
C HIS A 177 -1.29 -34.65 -5.81
N GLN A 178 -1.84 -34.28 -6.97
CA GLN A 178 -2.98 -34.95 -7.60
C GLN A 178 -2.73 -36.45 -7.84
N ALA A 179 -1.55 -36.80 -8.35
CA ALA A 179 -1.23 -38.19 -8.69
C ALA A 179 -1.25 -39.14 -7.47
N SER A 180 -0.98 -38.63 -6.26
CA SER A 180 -0.96 -39.43 -5.04
C SER A 180 -2.15 -39.21 -4.11
N GLY A 181 -2.98 -38.18 -4.36
CA GLY A 181 -4.02 -37.72 -3.44
C GLY A 181 -3.52 -37.12 -2.11
N ARG A 182 -2.20 -36.98 -1.90
CA ARG A 182 -1.64 -36.39 -0.69
C ARG A 182 -1.91 -34.88 -0.65
N SER A 183 -2.28 -34.37 0.52
CA SER A 183 -2.36 -32.92 0.78
C SER A 183 -1.51 -32.50 1.98
N LEU A 184 -0.99 -31.27 1.93
CA LEU A 184 -0.24 -30.64 3.01
C LEU A 184 -0.85 -29.27 3.30
N ARG A 185 -1.20 -29.02 4.55
CA ARG A 185 -1.71 -27.71 5.00
C ARG A 185 -0.58 -26.68 4.95
N TYR A 186 -0.88 -25.42 4.63
CA TYR A 186 0.15 -24.36 4.55
C TYR A 186 0.95 -24.19 5.84
N GLY A 187 0.33 -24.31 7.02
CA GLY A 187 0.99 -24.26 8.32
C GLY A 187 2.02 -25.38 8.55
N GLN A 188 1.87 -26.52 7.88
CA GLN A 188 2.87 -27.61 7.91
C GLN A 188 4.09 -27.27 7.03
N LEU A 189 3.88 -26.46 6.00
CA LEU A 189 4.89 -26.09 5.00
C LEU A 189 5.62 -24.80 5.37
N ALA A 190 4.97 -23.88 6.09
CA ALA A 190 5.45 -22.54 6.37
C ALA A 190 6.88 -22.50 6.97
N PRO A 191 7.25 -23.32 7.97
CA PRO A 191 8.62 -23.31 8.50
C PRO A 191 9.68 -23.69 7.45
N ARG A 192 9.35 -24.56 6.49
CA ARG A 192 10.26 -24.94 5.39
C ARG A 192 10.31 -23.83 4.32
N ALA A 193 9.16 -23.27 3.96
CA ALA A 193 9.06 -22.19 2.98
C ALA A 193 9.90 -20.97 3.38
N THR A 194 9.82 -20.54 4.65
CA THR A 194 10.59 -19.39 5.15
C THR A 194 12.10 -19.64 5.12
N ARG A 195 12.57 -20.85 5.44
CA ARG A 195 14.00 -21.20 5.38
C ARG A 195 14.55 -21.18 3.95
N ALA A 196 13.77 -21.67 2.98
CA ALA A 196 14.15 -21.61 1.58
C ALA A 196 14.37 -20.17 1.09
N ALA A 197 13.50 -19.23 1.52
CA ALA A 197 13.65 -17.80 1.23
C ALA A 197 14.81 -17.11 1.99
N GLY A 198 15.21 -17.62 3.15
CA GLY A 198 16.40 -17.14 3.86
C GLY A 198 17.70 -17.51 3.16
N ASN A 199 17.77 -18.72 2.60
CA ASN A 199 18.94 -19.20 1.86
C ASN A 199 19.10 -18.52 0.49
N SER A 200 18.00 -18.09 -0.14
CA SER A 200 18.04 -17.37 -1.42
C SER A 200 18.63 -15.94 -1.33
N ARG A 201 18.72 -15.35 -0.13
CA ARG A 201 19.46 -14.08 0.07
C ARG A 201 20.97 -14.25 0.15
N ARG A 202 21.48 -15.47 0.35
CA ARG A 202 22.93 -15.76 0.39
C ARG A 202 23.47 -16.33 -0.93
N GLY A 203 22.61 -16.88 -1.79
CA GLY A 203 22.96 -17.33 -3.12
C GLY A 203 22.08 -16.64 -4.16
N GLN A 204 22.69 -15.79 -5.00
CA GLN A 204 22.07 -15.13 -6.14
C GLN A 204 21.18 -16.10 -6.92
N TRP A 205 19.86 -15.89 -6.86
CA TRP A 205 18.97 -16.53 -7.82
C TRP A 205 18.89 -15.66 -9.06
N ASN A 206 19.39 -16.22 -10.16
CA ASN A 206 19.18 -15.74 -11.51
C ASN A 206 17.71 -15.98 -11.92
N CYS A 207 16.75 -15.46 -11.15
CA CYS A 207 15.34 -15.50 -11.49
C CYS A 207 15.04 -14.31 -12.39
N ARG A 208 15.31 -14.51 -13.68
CA ARG A 208 14.77 -13.68 -14.76
C ARG A 208 13.26 -13.86 -14.75
N CYS A 209 12.54 -13.06 -13.94
CA CYS A 209 11.11 -12.87 -14.08
C CYS A 209 10.87 -12.18 -15.43
N GLN A 210 10.84 -12.98 -16.48
CA GLN A 210 10.39 -12.55 -17.78
C GLN A 210 8.90 -12.20 -17.62
N MET A 211 8.58 -10.94 -17.87
CA MET A 211 7.23 -10.39 -17.82
C MET A 211 6.26 -11.31 -18.55
N LEU A 212 5.28 -11.86 -17.84
CA LEU A 212 4.07 -12.35 -18.46
C LEU A 212 3.22 -11.11 -18.80
N PRO A 213 2.80 -10.91 -20.06
CA PRO A 213 1.87 -9.85 -20.41
C PRO A 213 0.48 -10.10 -19.81
N ALA A 214 -0.25 -9.00 -19.63
CA ALA A 214 -1.53 -8.86 -18.93
C ALA A 214 -2.67 -9.71 -19.50
#